data_AF-A0A392UG45-F1
#
_entry.id   AF-A0A392UG45-F1
#
_cell.length_a   1.000
_cell.length_b   1.000
_cell.length_c   1.000
_cell.angle_alpha   90.00
_cell.angle_beta   90.00
_cell.angle_gamma   90.00
#
_symmetry.space_group_name_H-M   'P 1'
#
loop_
_entity.id
_entity.type
_entity.pdbx_description
1 polymer ?
#
loop_
_entity_poly.entity_id
_entity_poly.type
_entity_poly.pdbx_seq_one_letter_code
_entity_poly.pdbx_strand_id
1 'polypeptide(L)' 'MWYRVLAARYGEEAQRLAVGGRCGSVWWREVSRIRDGAGGAGVGWFRESIERRVGDGVDTLFWT' A
#
# COMPACT_ATOMS: atom_id res chain seq x y z
N MET A 1 -11.24 -3.10 -4.83
CA MET A 1 -11.37 -4.51 -4.46
C MET A 1 -10.11 -5.00 -3.75
N TRP A 2 -8.91 -4.62 -4.22
CA TRP A 2 -7.64 -5.01 -3.58
C TRP A 2 -7.44 -4.46 -2.16
N TYR A 3 -7.86 -3.24 -1.86
CA TYR A 3 -7.76 -2.71 -0.49
C TYR A 3 -8.49 -3.62 0.52
N ARG A 4 -9.76 -3.94 0.26
CA ARG A 4 -10.56 -4.84 1.11
C ARG A 4 -9.94 -6.22 1.28
N VAL A 5 -9.33 -6.77 0.23
CA VAL A 5 -8.63 -8.06 0.29
C VAL A 5 -7.39 -7.96 1.18
N LEU A 6 -6.62 -6.88 1.05
CA LEU A 6 -5.43 -6.64 1.85
C LEU A 6 -5.79 -6.33 3.31
N ALA A 7 -6.85 -5.56 3.55
CA ALA A 7 -7.35 -5.24 4.88
C ALA A 7 -7.85 -6.50 5.60
N ALA A 8 -8.61 -7.37 4.89
CA ALA A 8 -9.05 -8.64 5.45
C ALA A 8 -7.88 -9.60 5.77
N ARG A 9 -6.78 -9.54 5.00
CA ARG A 9 -5.63 -10.43 5.17
C ARG A 9 -4.61 -9.93 6.19
N TYR A 10 -4.35 -8.63 6.22
CA TYR A 10 -3.26 -8.03 6.99
C TYR A 10 -3.74 -7.14 8.13
N GLY A 11 -5.02 -6.75 8.14
CA GLY A 11 -5.58 -5.78 9.08
C GLY A 11 -5.39 -4.34 8.63
N GLU A 12 -6.03 -3.44 9.36
CA GLU A 12 -6.01 -2.00 9.14
C GLU A 12 -5.79 -1.28 10.47
N GLU A 13 -4.87 -0.32 10.51
CA GLU A 13 -4.61 0.53 11.66
C GLU A 13 -4.66 2.00 11.20
N ALA A 14 -5.48 2.83 11.85
CA ALA A 14 -5.62 4.25 11.53
C ALA A 14 -5.84 4.55 10.03
N GLN A 15 -6.77 3.83 9.38
CA GLN A 15 -7.08 3.92 7.94
C GLN A 15 -5.94 3.51 7.01
N ARG A 16 -4.91 2.82 7.55
CA ARG A 16 -3.74 2.39 6.82
C ARG A 16 -3.61 0.87 6.93
N LEU A 17 -3.40 0.19 5.80
CA LEU A 17 -3.19 -1.26 5.81
C LEU A 17 -1.99 -1.61 6.68
N ALA A 18 -2.20 -2.47 7.67
CA ALA A 18 -1.17 -2.89 8.59
C ALA A 18 -0.09 -3.70 7.85
N VAL A 19 1.16 -3.53 8.26
CA VAL A 19 2.31 -4.26 7.66
C VAL A 19 2.25 -5.76 7.98
N GLY A 20 1.37 -6.17 8.91
CA GLY A 20 1.10 -7.55 9.23
C GLY A 20 2.28 -8.25 9.92
N GLY A 21 2.93 -7.60 10.89
CA GLY A 21 3.92 -8.21 11.79
C GLY A 21 4.96 -9.17 11.16
N ARG A 22 5.39 -10.19 11.91
CA ARG A 22 6.35 -11.22 11.44
C ARG A 22 5.74 -12.24 10.47
N CYS A 23 4.42 -12.39 10.46
CA CYS A 23 3.70 -13.37 9.64
C CYS A 23 3.26 -12.81 8.28
N GLY A 24 3.48 -11.52 8.02
CA GLY A 24 3.18 -10.88 6.74
C GLY A 24 4.08 -11.40 5.62
N SER A 25 3.53 -11.49 4.41
CA SER A 25 4.31 -11.91 3.24
C SER A 25 5.49 -10.96 3.04
N VAL A 26 6.66 -11.50 2.65
CA VAL A 26 7.85 -10.69 2.37
C VAL A 26 7.52 -9.63 1.33
N TRP A 27 6.75 -10.01 0.30
CA TRP A 27 6.22 -9.10 -0.71
C TRP A 27 5.43 -7.93 -0.11
N TRP A 28 4.48 -8.19 0.81
CA TRP A 28 3.69 -7.14 1.43
C TRP A 28 4.52 -6.19 2.30
N ARG A 29 5.55 -6.72 2.97
CA ARG A 29 6.51 -5.93 3.74
C ARG A 29 7.29 -4.97 2.86
N GLU A 30 7.76 -5.44 1.71
CA GLU A 30 8.48 -4.61 0.73
C GLU A 30 7.58 -3.55 0.10
N VAL A 31 6.35 -3.91 -0.29
CA VAL A 31 5.35 -2.94 -0.79
C VAL A 31 5.06 -1.85 0.26
N SER A 32 4.91 -2.25 1.52
CA SER A 32 4.69 -1.31 2.62
C SER A 32 5.88 -0.37 2.83
N ARG A 33 7.10 -0.91 2.81
CA ARG A 33 8.35 -0.13 2.90
C ARG A 33 8.47 0.91 1.78
N ILE A 34 8.20 0.50 0.54
CA ILE A 34 8.22 1.38 -0.63
C ILE A 34 7.16 2.50 -0.50
N ARG A 35 5.94 2.15 -0.07
CA ARG A 35 4.87 3.12 0.20
C ARG A 35 5.25 4.13 1.28
N ASP A 36 5.94 3.67 2.33
CA ASP A 36 6.40 4.52 3.43
C ASP A 36 7.67 5.33 3.07
N GLY A 37 8.15 5.25 1.81
CA GLY A 37 9.25 6.06 1.30
C GLY A 37 10.64 5.47 1.53
N ALA A 38 10.74 4.19 1.91
CA ALA A 38 12.02 3.51 1.99
C ALA A 38 12.57 3.29 0.57
N GLY A 39 13.59 4.06 0.19
CA GLY A 39 14.19 3.99 -1.16
C GLY A 39 14.87 5.27 -1.66
N GLY A 40 14.84 6.38 -0.90
CA GLY A 40 15.56 7.61 -1.24
C GLY A 40 14.91 8.46 -2.35
N ALA A 41 14.02 7.86 -3.15
CA ALA A 41 13.02 8.61 -3.89
C ALA A 41 11.95 9.05 -2.87
N GLY A 42 11.82 10.37 -2.64
CA GLY A 42 11.05 10.95 -1.54
C GLY A 42 9.64 10.37 -1.33
N VAL A 43 9.08 10.64 -0.14
CA VAL A 43 7.70 10.31 0.22
C VAL A 43 6.77 10.75 -0.92
N GLY A 44 6.23 9.79 -1.67
CA GLY A 44 5.38 10.08 -2.82
C GLY A 44 5.75 9.33 -4.10
N TRP A 45 7.00 8.93 -4.33
CA TRP A 45 7.40 8.33 -5.63
C TRP A 45 6.54 7.13 -6.03
N PHE A 46 6.23 6.26 -5.06
CA PHE A 46 5.45 5.06 -5.28
C PHE A 46 3.99 5.40 -5.56
N ARG A 47 3.43 6.31 -4.75
CA ARG A 47 2.06 6.80 -4.93
C ARG A 47 1.90 7.47 -6.30
N GLU A 48 2.82 8.36 -6.66
CA GLU A 48 2.85 9.09 -7.92
C GLU A 48 3.04 8.14 -9.12
N SER A 49 3.86 7.09 -8.96
CA SER A 49 4.06 6.07 -10.00
C SER A 49 2.80 5.23 -10.23
N ILE A 50 2.08 4.89 -9.17
CA ILE A 50 0.79 4.20 -9.26
C ILE A 50 -0.26 5.15 -9.84
N GLU A 51 -0.35 6.39 -9.36
CA GLU A 51 -1.22 7.44 -9.88
C GLU A 51 -1.04 7.63 -11.39
N ARG A 52 0.20 7.69 -11.87
CA ARG A 52 0.51 7.85 -13.29
C ARG A 52 0.15 6.64 -14.15
N ARG A 53 0.07 5.43 -13.58
CA ARG A 53 -0.17 4.17 -14.33
C ARG A 53 -1.59 3.63 -14.20
N VAL A 54 -2.22 3.84 -13.05
CA VAL A 54 -3.50 3.26 -12.66
C VAL A 54 -4.53 4.35 -12.31
N GLY A 55 -4.11 5.62 -12.26
CA GLY A 55 -4.91 6.71 -11.69
C GLY A 55 -4.74 6.77 -10.17
N ASP A 56 -5.24 7.84 -9.56
CA ASP A 56 -5.24 8.04 -8.10
C ASP A 56 -6.00 6.97 -7.31
N GLY A 57 -6.75 6.13 -8.03
CA GLY A 57 -7.55 5.09 -7.47
C GLY A 57 -8.51 5.62 -6.40
N VAL A 58 -8.98 6.86 -6.59
CA VAL A 58 -10.12 7.40 -5.84
C VAL A 58 -11.40 6.84 -6.45
N ASP A 59 -11.46 6.76 -7.78
CA ASP A 59 -12.56 6.12 -8.51
C ASP A 59 -12.39 4.60 -8.64
N THR A 60 -11.21 4.07 -8.31
CA THR A 60 -10.96 2.63 -8.26
C THR A 60 -10.93 2.20 -6.80
N LEU A 61 -11.59 1.10 -6.45
CA LEU A 61 -11.59 0.57 -5.08
C LEU A 61 -10.21 0.03 -4.62
N PHE A 62 -9.12 0.53 -5.20
CA PHE A 62 -7.76 0.04 -5.00
C PHE A 62 -7.15 0.55 -3.68
N TRP A 63 -7.47 1.78 -3.29
CA TRP A 63 -6.98 2.42 -2.06
C TRP A 63 -8.07 2.73 -1.02
N THR A 64 -9.36 2.59 -1.38
CA THR A 64 -10.52 2.75 -0.48
C THR A 64 -10.99 1.43 0.12
#